data_AF-A0A545BG43-F1
#
_entry.id   AF-A0A545BG43-F1
#
_cell.length_a   1.000
_cell.length_b   1.000
_cell.length_c   1.000
_cell.angle_alpha   90.00
_cell.angle_beta   90.00
_cell.angle_gamma   90.00
#
_symmetry.space_group_name_H-M   'P 1'
#
loop_
_entity.id
_entity.type
_entity.pdbx_description
1 polymer ?
#
loop_
_entity_poly.entity_id
_entity_poly.type
_entity_poly.pdbx_seq_one_letter_code
_entity_poly.pdbx_strand_id
1 'polypeptide(L)'
;MTDASAAIKDAAEEAANSVISAHGITVDDDESCFEALCWALGADVPYEKGLLQFAQAIVDGFDLNGLVEAKIELLGEYKLDYPQDYEPDDVTRMQEELLRLRSLQQMLAGPAV
;
A
#
# COMPACT_ATOMS: atom_id res chain seq x y z
N MET A 1 -4.62 4.90 -19.68
CA MET A 1 -4.67 5.42 -18.30
C MET A 1 -5.78 4.66 -17.61
N THR A 2 -5.46 3.76 -16.69
CA THR A 2 -6.45 3.16 -15.80
C THR A 2 -7.06 4.26 -14.94
N ASP A 3 -8.39 4.26 -14.81
CA ASP A 3 -9.09 5.18 -13.93
C ASP A 3 -8.67 4.86 -12.50
N ALA A 4 -8.17 5.87 -11.77
CA ALA A 4 -7.78 5.70 -10.37
C ALA A 4 -8.94 5.15 -9.53
N SER A 5 -10.19 5.42 -9.92
CA SER A 5 -11.37 4.85 -9.27
C SER A 5 -11.51 3.34 -9.47
N ALA A 6 -11.04 2.78 -10.59
CA ALA A 6 -11.09 1.34 -10.83
C ALA A 6 -10.04 0.61 -9.98
N ALA A 7 -8.80 1.09 -9.97
CA ALA A 7 -7.72 0.50 -9.18
C ALA A 7 -8.05 0.48 -7.67
N ILE A 8 -8.73 1.51 -7.15
CA ILE A 8 -9.18 1.55 -5.75
C ILE A 8 -10.23 0.47 -5.47
N LYS A 9 -11.16 0.24 -6.42
CA LYS A 9 -12.20 -0.80 -6.26
C LYS A 9 -11.60 -2.19 -6.32
N ASP A 10 -10.68 -2.44 -7.26
CA ASP A 10 -10.00 -3.72 -7.39
C ASP A 10 -9.21 -4.05 -6.11
N ALA A 11 -8.46 -3.07 -5.57
CA ALA A 11 -7.74 -3.25 -4.31
C ALA A 11 -8.67 -3.50 -3.11
N ALA A 12 -9.82 -2.82 -3.05
CA ALA A 12 -10.81 -3.07 -2.02
C ALA A 12 -11.44 -4.48 -2.14
N GLU A 13 -11.68 -4.94 -3.37
CA GLU A 13 -12.23 -6.27 -3.63
C GLU A 13 -11.24 -7.37 -3.24
N GLU A 14 -9.97 -7.24 -3.62
CA GLU A 14 -8.91 -8.18 -3.24
C GLU A 14 -8.67 -8.20 -1.73
N ALA A 15 -8.64 -7.03 -1.08
CA ALA A 15 -8.50 -6.94 0.36
C ALA A 15 -9.69 -7.59 1.09
N ALA A 16 -10.91 -7.39 0.58
CA ALA A 16 -12.09 -8.04 1.12
C ALA A 16 -12.00 -9.55 0.98
N ASN A 17 -11.61 -10.05 -0.20
CA ASN A 17 -11.38 -11.47 -0.46
C ASN A 17 -10.40 -12.11 0.54
N SER A 18 -9.31 -11.41 0.85
CA SER A 18 -8.34 -11.86 1.86
C SER A 18 -8.98 -12.04 3.24
N VAL A 19 -9.86 -11.13 3.66
CA VAL A 19 -10.54 -11.19 4.96
C VAL A 19 -11.58 -12.32 4.98
N ILE A 20 -12.48 -12.38 3.98
CA ILE A 20 -13.52 -13.42 3.93
C ILE A 20 -12.91 -14.83 3.90
N SER A 21 -11.82 -15.01 3.14
CA SER A 21 -11.12 -16.29 3.03
C SER A 21 -10.47 -16.68 4.37
N ALA A 22 -9.91 -15.71 5.09
CA ALA A 22 -9.31 -15.95 6.41
C ALA A 22 -10.33 -16.35 7.48
N HIS A 23 -11.59 -15.93 7.35
CA HIS A 23 -12.67 -16.26 8.28
C HIS A 23 -13.61 -17.38 7.77
N GLY A 24 -13.35 -17.93 6.58
CA GLY A 24 -14.16 -18.99 5.99
C GLY A 24 -15.58 -18.56 5.63
N ILE A 25 -15.77 -17.28 5.31
CA ILE A 25 -17.06 -16.74 4.87
C ILE A 25 -17.31 -17.19 3.43
N THR A 26 -18.51 -17.71 3.19
CA THR A 26 -18.95 -18.08 1.84
C THR A 26 -19.50 -16.83 1.14
N VAL A 27 -19.13 -16.64 -0.12
CA VAL A 27 -19.65 -15.57 -0.97
C VAL A 27 -20.60 -16.20 -1.97
N ASP A 28 -21.78 -15.60 -2.14
CA ASP A 28 -22.75 -16.04 -3.13
C ASP A 28 -22.29 -15.69 -4.56
N ASP A 29 -22.72 -16.47 -5.56
CA ASP A 29 -22.25 -16.34 -6.95
C ASP A 29 -22.53 -14.95 -7.58
N ASP A 30 -23.51 -14.21 -7.06
CA ASP A 30 -23.92 -12.88 -7.53
C ASP A 30 -23.42 -11.72 -6.63
N GLU A 31 -22.61 -12.02 -5.60
CA GLU A 31 -22.14 -11.06 -4.60
C GLU A 31 -20.64 -10.79 -4.73
N SER A 32 -20.22 -9.54 -4.54
CA SER A 32 -18.80 -9.18 -4.46
C SER A 32 -18.23 -9.53 -3.07
N CYS A 33 -16.94 -9.84 -2.99
CA CYS A 33 -16.24 -10.07 -1.73
C CYS A 33 -16.34 -8.85 -0.79
N PHE A 34 -16.33 -7.64 -1.35
CA PHE A 34 -16.53 -6.41 -0.59
C PHE A 34 -17.94 -6.32 0.02
N GLU A 35 -18.97 -6.64 -0.76
CA GLU A 35 -20.35 -6.67 -0.28
C GLU A 35 -20.54 -7.75 0.81
N ALA A 36 -20.03 -8.95 0.57
CA ALA A 36 -20.04 -10.05 1.53
C ALA A 36 -19.36 -9.66 2.85
N LEU A 37 -18.20 -8.99 2.78
CA LEU A 37 -17.51 -8.49 3.95
C LEU A 37 -18.35 -7.47 4.72
N CYS A 38 -19.02 -6.54 4.03
CA CYS A 38 -19.88 -5.55 4.68
C CYS A 38 -21.00 -6.20 5.50
N TRP A 39 -21.57 -7.31 5.04
CA TRP A 39 -22.59 -8.06 5.78
C TRP A 39 -22.01 -8.90 6.92
N ALA A 40 -20.86 -9.53 6.70
CA ALA A 40 -20.22 -10.39 7.70
C ALA A 40 -19.64 -9.61 8.90
N LEU A 41 -19.32 -8.33 8.72
CA LEU A 41 -18.83 -7.47 9.79
C LEU A 41 -19.88 -7.28 10.90
N GLY A 42 -19.51 -7.68 12.11
CA GLY A 42 -20.36 -7.67 13.30
C GLY A 42 -21.15 -8.95 13.52
N ALA A 43 -21.44 -9.73 12.47
CA ALA A 43 -22.15 -11.01 12.56
C ALA A 43 -21.17 -12.19 12.69
N ASP A 44 -20.30 -12.36 11.69
CA ASP A 44 -19.36 -13.48 11.58
C ASP A 44 -17.91 -13.05 11.85
N VAL A 45 -17.61 -11.76 11.62
CA VAL A 45 -16.30 -11.15 11.91
C VAL A 45 -16.47 -10.05 12.94
N PRO A 46 -15.73 -10.04 14.06
CA PRO A 46 -15.77 -8.91 14.99
C PRO A 46 -15.42 -7.62 14.25
N TYR A 47 -16.34 -6.64 14.28
CA TYR A 47 -16.31 -5.46 13.42
C TYR A 47 -14.95 -4.76 13.39
N GLU A 48 -14.42 -4.40 14.57
CA GLU A 48 -13.16 -3.69 14.72
C GLU A 48 -11.96 -4.50 14.20
N LYS A 49 -11.96 -5.82 14.46
CA LYS A 49 -10.91 -6.72 13.97
C LYS A 49 -10.97 -6.87 12.45
N GLY A 50 -12.17 -7.05 11.90
CA GLY A 50 -12.37 -7.19 10.46
C GLY A 50 -11.95 -5.95 9.69
N LEU A 51 -12.29 -4.76 10.19
CA LEU A 51 -11.83 -3.50 9.60
C LEU A 51 -10.31 -3.34 9.63
N LEU A 52 -9.66 -3.70 10.73
CA LEU A 52 -8.19 -3.65 10.82
C LEU A 52 -7.53 -4.62 9.85
N GLN A 53 -8.06 -5.85 9.73
CA GLN A 53 -7.56 -6.84 8.78
C GLN A 53 -7.77 -6.39 7.33
N PHE A 54 -8.92 -5.80 7.02
CA PHE A 54 -9.21 -5.23 5.72
C PHE A 54 -8.25 -4.09 5.37
N ALA A 55 -8.05 -3.14 6.28
CA ALA A 55 -7.12 -2.03 6.08
C ALA A 55 -5.68 -2.53 5.90
N GLN A 56 -5.26 -3.53 6.67
CA GLN A 56 -3.94 -4.13 6.51
C GLN A 56 -3.81 -4.84 5.15
N ALA A 57 -4.82 -5.59 4.72
CA ALA A 57 -4.81 -6.25 3.41
C ALA A 57 -4.73 -5.25 2.24
N ILE A 58 -5.39 -4.09 2.36
CA ILE A 58 -5.20 -2.99 1.40
C ILE A 58 -3.73 -2.54 1.38
N VAL A 59 -3.15 -2.26 2.55
CA VAL A 59 -1.75 -1.81 2.66
C VAL A 59 -0.76 -2.85 2.12
N ASP A 60 -0.98 -4.13 2.42
CA ASP A 60 -0.15 -5.25 1.96
C ASP A 60 -0.28 -5.47 0.44
N GLY A 61 -1.44 -5.15 -0.14
CA GLY A 61 -1.66 -5.18 -1.59
C GLY A 61 -0.96 -4.04 -2.34
N PHE A 62 -0.53 -2.98 -1.66
CA PHE A 62 0.30 -1.94 -2.27
C PHE A 62 1.77 -2.36 -2.31
N ASP A 63 2.39 -2.18 -3.48
CA ASP A 63 3.84 -2.34 -3.62
C ASP A 63 4.58 -1.16 -2.95
N LEU A 64 4.66 -1.22 -1.61
CA LEU A 64 5.35 -0.21 -0.80
C LEU A 64 6.84 -0.12 -1.16
N ASN A 65 7.46 -1.24 -1.53
CA ASN A 65 8.86 -1.25 -1.94
C ASN A 65 9.04 -0.52 -3.28
N GLY A 66 8.20 -0.82 -4.27
CA GLY A 66 8.19 -0.11 -5.56
C GLY A 66 7.91 1.39 -5.41
N LEU A 67 7.05 1.80 -4.48
CA LEU A 67 6.84 3.22 -4.16
C LEU A 67 8.09 3.89 -3.58
N VAL A 68 8.81 3.20 -2.69
CA VAL A 68 10.08 3.70 -2.13
C VAL A 68 11.14 3.80 -3.22
N GLU A 69 11.27 2.78 -4.07
CA GLU A 69 12.20 2.74 -5.20
C GLU A 69 11.93 3.89 -6.18
N ALA A 70 10.68 4.07 -6.60
CA ALA A 70 10.29 5.15 -7.51
C ALA A 70 10.61 6.55 -6.94
N LYS A 71 10.44 6.74 -5.62
CA LYS A 71 10.78 8.01 -4.98
C LYS A 71 12.30 8.21 -4.86
N ILE A 72 13.06 7.15 -4.61
CA ILE A 72 14.52 7.20 -4.63
C ILE A 72 15.02 7.58 -6.03
N GLU A 73 14.49 6.94 -7.08
CA GLU A 73 14.82 7.26 -8.48
C GLU A 73 14.48 8.72 -8.78
N LEU A 74 13.26 9.17 -8.43
CA LEU A 74 12.82 10.55 -8.60
C LEU A 74 13.77 11.57 -7.95
N LEU A 75 14.18 11.35 -6.71
CA LEU A 75 15.04 12.28 -6.00
C LEU A 75 16.50 12.20 -6.44
N GLY A 76 17.02 10.98 -6.63
CA GLY A 76 18.41 10.75 -7.03
C GLY A 76 18.68 11.18 -8.46
N GLU A 77 18.00 10.56 -9.41
CA GLU A 77 18.32 10.64 -10.83
C GLU A 77 17.66 11.84 -11.52
N TYR A 78 16.45 12.23 -11.09
CA TYR A 78 15.73 13.32 -11.76
C TYR A 78 15.91 14.69 -11.10
N LYS A 79 16.28 14.74 -9.82
CA LYS A 79 16.47 16.01 -9.10
C LYS A 79 17.91 16.25 -8.72
N LEU A 80 18.54 15.33 -7.98
CA LEU A 80 19.88 15.55 -7.44
C LEU A 80 21.01 15.41 -8.48
N ASP A 81 20.71 14.91 -9.68
CA ASP A 81 21.60 15.02 -10.85
C ASP A 81 21.65 16.45 -11.42
N TYR A 82 20.66 17.29 -11.12
CA TYR A 82 20.59 18.70 -11.50
C TYR A 82 20.43 19.60 -10.26
N PRO A 83 21.33 19.53 -9.26
CA PRO A 83 21.15 20.23 -7.99
C PRO A 83 21.18 21.75 -8.16
N GLN A 84 21.78 22.27 -9.24
CA GLN A 84 21.78 23.70 -9.57
C GLN A 84 20.40 24.27 -9.91
N ASP A 85 19.41 23.41 -10.20
CA ASP A 85 18.05 23.82 -10.52
C ASP A 85 17.20 24.08 -9.24
N TYR A 86 17.80 23.89 -8.06
CA TYR A 86 17.12 23.96 -6.76
C TYR A 86 17.88 24.84 -5.77
N GLU A 87 17.15 25.36 -4.78
CA GLU A 87 17.75 26.08 -3.66
C GLU A 87 18.60 25.13 -2.80
N PRO A 88 19.73 25.59 -2.23
CA PRO A 88 20.61 24.73 -1.42
C PRO A 88 19.92 24.00 -0.26
N ASP A 89 18.94 24.65 0.36
CA ASP A 89 18.16 24.05 1.45
C ASP A 89 17.28 22.90 0.95
N ASP A 90 16.71 23.02 -0.25
CA ASP A 90 15.91 21.95 -0.86
C ASP A 90 16.78 20.77 -1.26
N VAL A 91 17.98 21.02 -1.80
CA VAL A 91 18.99 19.98 -2.08
C VAL A 91 19.34 19.21 -0.80
N THR A 92 19.56 19.92 0.30
CA THR A 92 19.87 19.32 1.60
C THR A 92 18.71 18.44 2.08
N ARG A 93 17.46 18.92 2.01
CA ARG A 93 16.27 18.16 2.39
C ARG A 93 16.06 16.92 1.52
N MET A 94 16.34 17.00 0.22
CA MET A 94 16.27 15.85 -0.70
C MET A 94 17.32 14.78 -0.37
N GLN A 95 18.53 15.19 0.02
CA GLN A 95 19.58 14.28 0.47
C GLN A 95 19.22 13.59 1.79
N GLU A 96 18.67 14.33 2.76
CA GLU A 96 18.16 13.74 4.01
C GLU A 96 17.02 12.75 3.75
N GLU A 97 16.11 13.08 2.85
CA GLU A 97 15.00 12.21 2.47
C GLU A 97 15.51 10.92 1.80
N LEU A 98 16.51 11.00 0.92
CA LEU A 98 17.13 9.81 0.33
C LEU A 98 17.72 8.87 1.39
N LEU A 99 18.35 9.41 2.44
CA LEU A 99 18.88 8.60 3.54
C LEU A 99 17.75 7.87 4.29
N ARG A 100 16.63 8.57 4.55
CA ARG A 100 15.45 7.98 5.19
C ARG A 100 14.83 6.89 4.33
N LEU A 101 14.68 7.13 3.03
CA LEU A 101 14.10 6.17 2.08
C LEU A 101 14.96 4.91 1.95
N ARG A 102 16.29 5.04 1.88
CA ARG A 102 17.20 3.88 1.87
C ARG A 102 17.13 3.07 3.16
N SER A 103 17.01 3.73 4.32
CA SER A 103 16.79 3.03 5.58
C SER A 103 15.44 2.30 5.59
N LEU A 104 14.39 2.92 5.06
CA LEU A 104 13.07 2.30 4.95
C LEU A 104 13.10 1.08 4.02
N GLN A 105 13.78 1.18 2.88
CA GLN A 105 13.96 0.07 1.95
C GLN A 105 14.65 -1.14 2.62
N GLN A 106 15.70 -0.90 3.42
CA GLN A 106 16.38 -1.95 4.17
C GLN A 106 15.47 -2.59 5.23
N MET A 107 14.60 -1.81 5.87
CA MET A 107 13.62 -2.33 6.83
C MET A 107 12.56 -3.20 6.14
N LEU A 108 12.09 -2.78 4.96
CA LEU A 108 11.09 -3.51 4.18
C LEU A 108 11.65 -4.80 3.56
N ALA A 109 12.94 -4.85 3.22
CA ALA A 109 13.59 -6.05 2.70
C ALA A 109 13.72 -7.19 3.75
N GLY A 110 13.55 -6.88 5.04
CA GLY A 110 13.71 -7.82 6.15
C GLY A 110 15.17 -8.29 6.35
N PRO A 111 15.48 -8.99 7.45
CA PRO A 111 16.76 -9.69 7.58
C PRO A 111 16.83 -10.81 6.54
N ALA A 112 17.95 -10.89 5.81
CA ALA A 112 18.24 -12.05 4.96
C ALA A 112 18.17 -13.32 5.82
N VAL A 113 17.23 -14.22 5.49
CA VAL A 113 17.11 -15.55 6.10
C VAL A 113 18.27 -16.43 5.66
#